data_AF-A0A7C0WXH4-F1
#
_entry.id   AF-A0A7C0WXH4-F1
#
_cell.length_a   1.000
_cell.length_b   1.000
_cell.length_c   1.000
_cell.angle_alpha   90.00
_cell.angle_beta   90.00
_cell.angle_gamma   90.00
#
_symmetry.space_group_name_H-M   'P 1'
#
loop_
_entity.id
_entity.type
_entity.pdbx_description
1 polymer ?
#
loop_
_entity_poly.entity_id
_entity_poly.type
_entity_poly.pdbx_seq_one_letter_code
_entity_poly.pdbx_strand_id
1 'polypeptide(L)'
;MSEESSKTITIHGRDAAGHRLTSKIFEEQVRTAAAAADHLLLESFGQHNIGLRLGNPQAPLTIEASGPVGQRFGCMGQPGATLICKGSASDDVGYLNIGADIIIRGDTTNGTANAMAG
;
A
#
# COMPACT_ATOMS: atom_id res chain seq x y z
N MET A 1 -23.90 9.28 13.25
CA MET A 1 -22.92 8.40 12.59
C MET A 1 -21.90 8.07 13.63
N SER A 2 -21.95 6.85 14.17
CA SER A 2 -21.04 6.39 15.20
C SER A 2 -19.64 6.32 14.60
N GLU A 3 -18.66 6.99 15.18
CA GLU A 3 -17.25 6.74 14.87
C GLU A 3 -16.94 5.32 15.32
N GLU A 4 -17.05 4.35 14.39
CA GLU A 4 -16.43 3.05 14.59
C GLU A 4 -14.93 3.28 14.75
N SER A 5 -14.39 2.85 15.89
CA SER A 5 -12.97 2.95 16.21
C SER A 5 -12.16 2.15 15.19
N SER A 6 -11.70 2.82 14.12
CA SER A 6 -10.80 2.25 13.12
C SER A 6 -9.53 1.74 13.79
N LYS A 7 -9.23 0.46 13.58
CA LYS A 7 -8.03 -0.17 14.14
C LYS A 7 -6.85 0.15 13.23
N THR A 8 -6.01 1.08 13.66
CA THR A 8 -4.81 1.51 12.94
C THR A 8 -3.55 0.77 13.39
N ILE A 9 -2.72 0.32 12.44
CA ILE A 9 -1.38 -0.24 12.72
C ILE A 9 -0.32 0.48 11.88
N THR A 10 0.82 0.80 12.49
CA THR A 10 1.98 1.39 11.82
C THR A 10 3.04 0.32 11.53
N ILE A 11 3.62 0.35 10.33
CA ILE A 11 4.70 -0.55 9.89
C ILE A 11 5.86 0.28 9.37
N HIS A 12 7.06 0.00 9.88
CA HIS A 12 8.29 0.69 9.51
C HIS A 12 9.09 -0.13 8.49
N GLY A 13 9.53 0.51 7.41
CA GLY A 13 10.36 -0.12 6.37
C GLY A 13 11.83 -0.27 6.75
N ARG A 14 12.17 -0.09 8.02
CA ARG A 14 13.51 -0.28 8.59
C ARG A 14 13.44 -1.10 9.86
N ASP A 15 14.47 -1.88 10.13
CA ASP A 15 14.63 -2.57 11.40
C ASP A 15 15.08 -1.63 12.53
N ALA A 16 15.19 -2.16 13.75
CA ALA A 16 15.61 -1.39 14.92
C ALA A 16 17.06 -0.87 14.84
N ALA A 17 17.90 -1.46 13.98
CA ALA A 17 19.25 -0.98 13.69
C ALA A 17 19.27 0.08 12.57
N GLY A 18 18.12 0.40 11.98
CA GLY A 18 17.97 1.38 10.91
C GLY A 18 18.22 0.83 9.50
N HIS A 19 18.44 -0.48 9.33
CA HIS A 19 18.62 -1.07 8.00
C HIS A 19 17.28 -1.20 7.28
N ARG A 20 17.27 -0.88 5.98
CA ARG A 20 16.09 -1.03 5.13
C ARG A 20 15.65 -2.49 5.07
N LEU A 21 14.40 -2.77 5.44
CA LEU A 21 13.78 -4.07 5.24
C LEU A 21 13.69 -4.41 3.75
N THR A 22 13.90 -5.68 3.41
CA THR A 22 13.65 -6.16 2.06
C THR A 22 12.18 -6.01 1.69
N SER A 23 11.86 -5.88 0.40
CA SER A 23 10.47 -5.76 -0.05
C SER A 23 9.62 -6.96 0.40
N LYS A 24 10.21 -8.17 0.42
CA LYS A 24 9.55 -9.39 0.91
C LYS A 24 9.17 -9.28 2.39
N ILE A 25 10.15 -8.97 3.25
CA ILE A 25 9.91 -8.89 4.70
C ILE A 25 8.89 -7.80 5.02
N PHE A 26 8.99 -6.64 4.36
CA PHE A 26 8.05 -5.55 4.56
C PHE A 26 6.63 -5.93 4.13
N GLU A 27 6.48 -6.59 2.97
CA GLU A 27 5.18 -7.06 2.48
C GLU A 27 4.56 -8.10 3.42
N GLU A 28 5.34 -9.05 3.94
CA GLU A 28 4.88 -10.05 4.91
C GLU A 28 4.35 -9.38 6.19
N GLN A 29 5.01 -8.31 6.66
CA GLN A 29 4.56 -7.52 7.81
C GLN A 29 3.27 -6.76 7.50
N VAL A 30 3.18 -6.10 6.34
CA VAL A 30 1.98 -5.38 5.90
C VAL A 30 0.78 -6.32 5.79
N ARG A 31 0.97 -7.52 5.21
CA ARG A 31 -0.08 -8.54 5.10
C ARG A 31 -0.56 -9.03 6.46
N THR A 32 0.37 -9.24 7.39
CA THR A 32 0.03 -9.64 8.76
C THR A 32 -0.77 -8.56 9.48
N ALA A 33 -0.38 -7.29 9.32
CA ALA A 33 -1.09 -6.15 9.88
C ALA A 33 -2.49 -5.98 9.25
N ALA A 34 -2.61 -6.15 7.94
CA ALA A 34 -3.88 -6.06 7.19
C ALA A 34 -4.92 -7.08 7.65
N ALA A 35 -4.52 -8.22 8.22
CA ALA A 35 -5.44 -9.20 8.79
C ALA A 35 -6.04 -8.73 10.13
N ALA A 36 -5.46 -7.71 10.77
CA ALA A 36 -5.81 -7.28 12.10
C ALA A 36 -6.25 -5.81 12.18
N ALA A 37 -6.25 -5.06 11.08
CA ALA A 37 -6.51 -3.62 11.02
C ALA A 37 -7.31 -3.26 9.76
N ASP A 38 -8.04 -2.15 9.83
CA ASP A 38 -8.75 -1.53 8.71
C ASP A 38 -7.97 -0.33 8.13
N HIS A 39 -6.96 0.16 8.85
CA HIS A 39 -6.09 1.26 8.43
C HIS A 39 -4.61 0.96 8.73
N LEU A 40 -3.75 1.08 7.72
CA LEU A 40 -2.31 0.88 7.86
C LEU A 40 -1.55 2.15 7.53
N LEU A 41 -0.62 2.53 8.42
CA LEU A 41 0.33 3.61 8.20
C LEU A 41 1.71 3.02 7.90
N LEU A 42 2.23 3.28 6.71
CA LEU A 42 3.50 2.73 6.23
C LEU A 42 4.57 3.83 6.17
N GLU A 43 5.71 3.57 6.77
CA GLU A 43 6.94 4.36 6.54
C GLU A 43 7.86 3.59 5.59
N SER A 44 7.77 3.89 4.29
CA SER A 44 8.51 3.17 3.26
C SER A 44 9.84 3.84 2.93
N PHE A 45 10.77 3.02 2.47
CA PHE A 45 12.12 3.36 2.04
C PHE A 45 12.44 2.67 0.70
N GLY A 46 11.51 2.75 -0.25
CA GLY A 46 11.62 2.17 -1.59
C GLY A 46 11.27 0.68 -1.66
N GLN A 47 10.45 0.15 -0.77
CA GLN A 47 9.93 -1.22 -0.89
C GLN A 47 8.94 -1.33 -2.05
N HIS A 48 9.05 -2.42 -2.80
CA HIS A 48 8.23 -2.68 -3.99
C HIS A 48 6.97 -3.46 -3.60
N ASN A 49 5.97 -3.47 -4.48
CA ASN A 49 4.76 -4.29 -4.34
C ASN A 49 3.96 -4.04 -3.05
N ILE A 50 3.90 -2.79 -2.58
CA ILE A 50 2.99 -2.42 -1.50
C ILE A 50 1.57 -2.42 -2.07
N GLY A 51 0.62 -3.09 -1.42
CA GLY A 51 -0.78 -3.07 -1.83
C GLY A 51 -1.35 -4.45 -2.10
N LEU A 52 -0.87 -5.15 -3.13
CA LEU A 52 -1.26 -6.51 -3.50
C LEU A 52 -2.78 -6.76 -3.41
N ARG A 53 -3.19 -8.02 -3.31
CA ARG A 53 -4.57 -8.43 -3.05
C ARG A 53 -4.87 -8.34 -1.54
N LEU A 54 -4.86 -7.12 -1.00
CA LEU A 54 -5.27 -6.81 0.37
C LEU A 54 -6.60 -6.05 0.37
N GLY A 55 -7.36 -6.13 1.47
CA GLY A 55 -8.70 -5.55 1.58
C GLY A 55 -9.75 -6.28 0.74
N ASN A 56 -11.03 -6.10 1.06
CA ASN A 56 -12.16 -6.54 0.23
C ASN A 56 -13.42 -5.74 0.61
N PRO A 57 -14.53 -5.81 -0.15
CA PRO A 57 -15.72 -5.00 0.15
C PRO A 57 -16.37 -5.29 1.52
N GLN A 58 -16.17 -6.49 2.08
CA GLN A 58 -16.68 -6.87 3.40
C GLN A 58 -15.74 -6.47 4.54
N ALA A 59 -14.44 -6.31 4.25
CA ALA A 59 -13.41 -5.83 5.16
C ALA A 59 -12.54 -4.79 4.43
N PRO A 60 -13.02 -3.55 4.28
CA PRO A 60 -12.28 -2.52 3.59
C PRO A 60 -10.95 -2.23 4.27
N LEU A 61 -9.92 -1.93 3.47
CA LEU A 61 -8.59 -1.64 3.98
C LEU A 61 -8.06 -0.36 3.35
N THR A 62 -7.65 0.57 4.20
CA THR A 62 -6.89 1.75 3.77
C THR A 62 -5.42 1.58 4.10
N ILE A 63 -4.54 1.81 3.13
CA ILE A 63 -3.09 1.78 3.30
C ILE A 63 -2.55 3.16 2.92
N GLU A 64 -1.96 3.85 3.89
CA GLU A 64 -1.34 5.15 3.68
C GLU A 64 0.19 5.04 3.82
N ALA A 65 0.91 5.31 2.74
CA ALA A 65 2.37 5.26 2.70
C ALA A 65 3.00 6.65 2.70
N SER A 66 4.04 6.79 3.52
CA SER A 66 4.91 7.95 3.62
C SER A 66 6.36 7.54 3.31
N GLY A 67 7.19 8.50 2.90
CA GLY A 67 8.51 8.21 2.36
C GLY A 67 8.46 7.68 0.92
N PRO A 68 9.61 7.37 0.31
CA PRO A 68 9.64 6.86 -1.06
C PRO A 68 9.04 5.46 -1.12
N VAL A 69 8.10 5.23 -2.04
CA VAL A 69 7.59 3.91 -2.39
C VAL A 69 8.33 3.36 -3.61
N GLY A 70 8.60 2.06 -3.63
CA GLY A 70 9.25 1.41 -4.77
C GLY A 70 8.28 1.13 -5.92
N GLN A 71 8.75 0.37 -6.92
CA GLN A 71 7.93 -0.01 -8.06
C GLN A 71 6.68 -0.78 -7.60
N ARG A 72 5.59 -0.67 -8.38
CA ARG A 72 4.35 -1.43 -8.22
C ARG A 72 3.58 -1.13 -6.94
N PHE A 73 3.57 0.14 -6.53
CA PHE A 73 2.64 0.59 -5.48
C PHE A 73 1.18 0.40 -5.94
N GLY A 74 0.35 -0.23 -5.10
CA GLY A 74 -1.04 -0.58 -5.43
C GLY A 74 -1.19 -1.68 -6.48
N CYS A 75 -0.16 -2.48 -6.77
CA CYS A 75 -0.30 -3.55 -7.75
C CYS A 75 -1.28 -4.64 -7.30
N MET A 76 -1.97 -5.26 -8.25
CA MET A 76 -2.97 -6.31 -8.02
C MET A 76 -4.08 -5.90 -7.04
N GLY A 77 -4.34 -4.60 -6.89
CA GLY A 77 -5.39 -4.08 -6.04
C GLY A 77 -6.77 -4.58 -6.44
N GLN A 78 -7.65 -4.76 -5.45
CA GLN A 78 -9.01 -5.26 -5.64
C GLN A 78 -10.04 -4.36 -4.93
N PRO A 79 -11.34 -4.45 -5.30
CA PRO A 79 -12.38 -3.65 -4.67
C PRO A 79 -12.35 -3.73 -3.14
N GLY A 80 -12.59 -2.59 -2.48
CA GLY A 80 -12.52 -2.46 -1.03
C GLY A 80 -11.13 -2.11 -0.48
N ALA A 81 -10.13 -1.92 -1.33
CA ALA A 81 -8.84 -1.37 -0.93
C ALA A 81 -8.68 0.08 -1.39
N THR A 82 -8.15 0.92 -0.51
CA THR A 82 -7.74 2.30 -0.82
C THR A 82 -6.27 2.47 -0.47
N LEU A 83 -5.45 2.88 -1.42
CA LEU A 83 -4.02 3.07 -1.24
C LEU A 83 -3.64 4.52 -1.48
N ILE A 84 -3.00 5.14 -0.51
CA ILE A 84 -2.62 6.55 -0.54
C ILE A 84 -1.10 6.65 -0.43
N CYS A 85 -0.44 7.17 -1.46
CA CYS A 85 0.96 7.58 -1.37
C CYS A 85 1.02 9.08 -1.11
N LYS A 86 1.63 9.49 0.03
CA LYS A 86 1.74 10.91 0.42
C LYS A 86 2.69 11.73 -0.46
N GLY A 87 3.55 11.07 -1.24
CA GLY A 87 4.47 11.72 -2.17
C GLY A 87 4.44 11.06 -3.54
N SER A 88 5.54 11.19 -4.28
CA SER A 88 5.73 10.55 -5.58
C SER A 88 5.92 9.03 -5.46
N ALA A 89 5.59 8.32 -6.54
CA ALA A 89 5.75 6.87 -6.65
C ALA A 89 6.60 6.49 -7.87
N SER A 90 7.27 5.34 -7.78
CA SER A 90 8.10 4.78 -8.85
C SER A 90 7.24 4.12 -9.95
N ASP A 91 7.84 3.25 -10.77
CA ASP A 91 7.18 2.68 -11.95
C ASP A 91 6.04 1.73 -11.57
N ASP A 92 5.16 1.47 -12.55
CA ASP A 92 4.13 0.44 -12.53
C ASP A 92 3.09 0.62 -11.40
N VAL A 93 2.80 1.86 -10.99
CA VAL A 93 1.72 2.14 -10.02
C VAL A 93 0.41 1.54 -10.52
N GLY A 94 -0.27 0.78 -9.66
CA GLY A 94 -1.54 0.12 -10.02
C GLY A 94 -1.40 -1.00 -11.05
N TYR A 95 -0.20 -1.58 -11.22
CA TYR A 95 0.00 -2.73 -12.11
C TYR A 95 -0.98 -3.87 -11.78
N LEU A 96 -1.77 -4.32 -12.76
CA LEU A 96 -2.82 -5.34 -12.58
C LEU A 96 -3.92 -4.95 -11.57
N ASN A 97 -4.16 -3.67 -11.32
CA ASN A 97 -5.29 -3.24 -10.50
C ASN A 97 -6.63 -3.66 -11.16
N ILE A 98 -7.52 -4.25 -10.36
CA ILE A 98 -8.84 -4.72 -10.78
C ILE A 98 -9.98 -4.04 -10.01
N GLY A 99 -9.69 -2.93 -9.30
CA GLY A 99 -10.74 -2.10 -8.67
C GLY A 99 -10.39 -1.52 -7.30
N ALA A 100 -9.12 -1.49 -6.89
CA ALA A 100 -8.70 -0.66 -5.75
C ALA A 100 -8.60 0.81 -6.14
N ASP A 101 -8.87 1.70 -5.19
CA ASP A 101 -8.61 3.13 -5.32
C ASP A 101 -7.15 3.41 -5.00
N ILE A 102 -6.42 4.04 -5.93
CA ILE A 102 -4.99 4.36 -5.75
C ILE A 102 -4.79 5.86 -5.94
N ILE A 103 -4.38 6.53 -4.86
CA ILE A 103 -4.22 7.98 -4.78
C ILE A 103 -2.74 8.30 -4.57
N ILE A 104 -2.14 8.98 -5.54
CA ILE A 104 -0.76 9.47 -5.45
C ILE A 104 -0.80 10.98 -5.29
N ARG A 105 -0.17 11.51 -4.23
CA ARG A 105 -0.12 12.96 -3.94
C ARG A 105 1.14 13.64 -4.48
N GLY A 106 1.79 13.00 -5.44
CA GLY A 106 2.97 13.49 -6.15
C GLY A 106 2.99 12.94 -7.57
N ASP A 107 4.19 12.84 -8.14
CA ASP A 107 4.37 12.34 -9.51
C ASP A 107 4.51 10.81 -9.54
N THR A 108 4.15 10.22 -10.68
CA THR A 108 4.39 8.80 -10.99
C THR A 108 5.30 8.68 -12.21
N THR A 109 6.11 7.63 -12.27
CA THR A 109 6.97 7.37 -13.43
C THR A 109 6.31 6.40 -14.41
N ASN A 110 7.08 5.53 -15.08
CA ASN A 110 6.62 4.75 -16.22
C ASN A 110 5.58 3.69 -15.82
N GLY A 111 4.68 3.34 -16.74
CA GLY A 111 3.81 2.16 -16.58
C GLY A 111 2.67 2.31 -15.55
N THR A 112 2.31 3.52 -15.16
CA THR A 112 1.11 3.74 -14.33
C THR A 112 -0.12 3.11 -15.00
N ALA A 113 -0.89 2.36 -14.21
CA ALA A 113 -2.03 1.56 -14.64
C ALA A 113 -1.73 0.45 -15.67
N ASN A 114 -0.48 -0.03 -15.74
CA ASN A 114 -0.12 -1.11 -16.64
C ASN A 114 -0.94 -2.39 -16.37
N ALA A 115 -1.58 -2.93 -17.42
CA ALA A 115 -2.48 -4.08 -17.35
C ALA A 115 -3.63 -3.95 -16.32
N MET A 116 -4.04 -2.72 -16.02
CA MET A 116 -5.26 -2.46 -15.23
C MET A 116 -6.49 -2.93 -15.99
N ALA A 117 -7.44 -3.53 -15.27
CA ALA A 117 -8.71 -4.03 -15.81
C ALA A 117 -9.90 -3.70 -14.91
N GLY A 118 -9.74 -2.71 -14.03
CA GLY A 118 -10.76 -2.17 -13.12
C GLY A 118 -11.49 -0.97 -13.70
#